data_AF-A0A135VMF1-F1
#
_entry.id   AF-A0A135VMF1-F1
#
_cell.length_a   1.000
_cell.length_b   1.000
_cell.length_c   1.000
_cell.angle_alpha   90.00
_cell.angle_beta   90.00
_cell.angle_gamma   90.00
#
_symmetry.space_group_name_H-M   'P 1'
#
loop_
_entity.id
_entity.type
_entity.pdbx_description
1 polymer ?
#
loop_
_entity_poly.entity_id
_entity_poly.type
_entity_poly.pdbx_seq_one_letter_code
_entity_poly.pdbx_strand_id
1 'polypeptide(L)'
;MSTDDELLDEQQKRFLKRHWKMTIVFVAVFAVAVSAAVLVLLWFVENAQATALLPSTLGEFTVGYLITFILHVIFWELLFVGSWVLVIVVVIYLKWYSKLPEEERLGKTKRGSREEGDAIGFLIGVFWLIIIWTSGRWDLAFNAWTLTDWVISWLTAVGWVFVVFGIPIAIYFIYWIVNERKQET
;
A
#
# COMPACT_ATOMS: atom_id res chain seq x y z
N MET A 1 -24.23 22.17 -19.89
CA MET A 1 -23.76 22.33 -18.51
C MET A 1 -25.01 22.37 -17.66
N SER A 2 -25.22 21.34 -16.84
CA SER A 2 -26.50 21.18 -16.13
C SER A 2 -26.55 22.13 -14.93
N THR A 3 -27.76 22.51 -14.51
CA THR A 3 -27.97 23.35 -13.32
C THR A 3 -27.42 22.72 -12.04
N ASP A 4 -27.27 21.39 -12.01
CA ASP A 4 -26.66 20.64 -10.91
C ASP A 4 -25.13 20.86 -10.83
N ASP A 5 -24.44 20.98 -11.96
CA ASP A 5 -22.99 21.25 -12.00
C ASP A 5 -22.67 22.64 -11.44
N GLU A 6 -23.55 23.62 -11.68
CA GLU A 6 -23.39 25.01 -11.24
C GLU A 6 -23.60 25.16 -9.73
N LEU A 7 -24.58 24.43 -9.16
CA LEU A 7 -24.82 24.39 -7.72
C LEU A 7 -23.70 23.67 -6.94
N LEU A 8 -23.12 22.61 -7.53
CA LEU A 8 -21.98 21.90 -6.96
C LEU A 8 -20.73 22.79 -6.92
N ASP A 9 -20.43 23.54 -7.99
CA ASP A 9 -19.27 24.43 -8.06
C ASP A 9 -19.40 25.61 -7.07
N GLU A 10 -20.61 26.18 -6.92
CA GLU A 10 -20.85 27.22 -5.91
C GLU A 10 -20.72 26.71 -4.46
N GLN A 11 -21.24 25.50 -4.17
CA GLN A 11 -21.07 24.87 -2.86
C GLN A 11 -19.59 24.54 -2.59
N GLN A 12 -18.87 23.97 -3.57
CA GLN A 12 -17.44 23.68 -3.45
C GLN A 12 -16.63 24.96 -3.22
N LYS A 13 -16.89 26.04 -3.96
CA LYS A 13 -16.22 27.33 -3.77
C LYS A 13 -16.49 27.92 -2.38
N ARG A 14 -17.71 27.85 -1.88
CA ARG A 14 -18.05 28.31 -0.52
C ARG A 14 -17.37 27.46 0.55
N PHE A 15 -17.37 26.15 0.40
CA PHE A 15 -16.70 25.21 1.32
C PHE A 15 -15.18 25.43 1.33
N LEU A 16 -14.56 25.56 0.15
CA LEU A 16 -13.13 25.79 -0.01
C LEU A 16 -12.73 27.14 0.60
N LYS A 17 -13.50 28.21 0.38
CA LYS A 17 -13.23 29.54 0.96
C LYS A 17 -13.39 29.54 2.50
N ARG A 18 -14.30 28.73 3.03
CA ARG A 18 -14.53 28.57 4.48
C ARG A 18 -13.46 27.72 5.17
N HIS A 19 -12.87 26.75 4.46
CA HIS A 19 -11.88 25.80 4.99
C HIS A 19 -10.45 26.01 4.50
N TRP A 20 -10.17 26.99 3.63
CA TRP A 20 -8.85 27.28 3.06
C TRP A 20 -7.73 27.40 4.10
N LYS A 21 -8.01 28.06 5.23
CA LYS A 21 -7.05 28.16 6.34
C LYS A 21 -6.67 26.79 6.92
N MET A 22 -7.61 25.86 7.00
CA MET A 22 -7.35 24.49 7.47
C MET A 22 -6.63 23.67 6.40
N THR A 23 -6.96 23.86 5.12
CA THR A 23 -6.24 23.22 3.99
C THR A 23 -4.76 23.60 4.00
N ILE A 24 -4.43 24.88 4.20
CA ILE A 24 -3.03 25.33 4.32
C ILE A 24 -2.32 24.63 5.49
N VAL A 25 -2.98 24.50 6.65
CA VAL A 25 -2.39 23.81 7.81
C VAL A 25 -2.15 22.33 7.50
N PHE A 26 -3.09 21.64 6.86
CA PHE A 26 -2.91 20.25 6.44
C PHE A 26 -1.74 20.09 5.47
N VAL A 27 -1.64 20.96 4.46
CA VAL A 27 -0.52 20.95 3.51
C VAL A 27 0.81 21.20 4.21
N ALA A 28 0.86 22.13 5.16
CA ALA A 28 2.06 22.41 5.95
C ALA A 28 2.47 21.21 6.81
N VAL A 29 1.54 20.59 7.53
CA VAL A 29 1.81 19.37 8.34
C VAL A 29 2.27 18.22 7.45
N PHE A 30 1.65 18.04 6.29
CA PHE A 30 2.04 17.02 5.33
C PHE A 30 3.46 17.26 4.80
N ALA A 31 3.80 18.49 4.42
CA ALA A 31 5.15 18.83 3.97
C ALA A 31 6.20 18.52 5.05
N VAL A 32 5.93 18.88 6.31
CA VAL A 32 6.82 18.56 7.44
C VAL A 32 6.95 17.04 7.64
N ALA A 33 5.84 16.30 7.54
CA ALA A 33 5.85 14.85 7.65
C ALA A 33 6.70 14.19 6.55
N VAL A 34 6.56 14.65 5.30
CA VAL A 34 7.38 14.16 4.16
C VAL A 34 8.85 14.47 4.37
N SER A 35 9.19 15.70 4.77
CA SER A 35 10.58 16.07 5.07
C SER A 35 11.16 15.22 6.21
N ALA A 36 10.39 14.98 7.27
CA ALA A 36 10.82 14.11 8.36
C ALA A 36 11.02 12.66 7.92
N ALA A 37 10.15 12.12 7.06
CA ALA A 37 10.31 10.77 6.50
C ALA A 37 11.60 10.65 5.69
N VAL A 38 11.90 11.63 4.83
CA VAL A 38 13.16 11.66 4.08
C VAL A 38 14.37 11.71 5.02
N LEU A 39 14.32 12.51 6.09
CA LEU A 39 15.41 12.57 7.08
C LEU A 39 15.59 11.25 7.83
N VAL A 40 14.50 10.57 8.20
CA VAL A 40 14.53 9.24 8.84
C VAL A 40 15.12 8.20 7.88
N LEU A 41 14.76 8.24 6.60
CA LEU A 41 15.32 7.36 5.58
C LEU A 41 16.84 7.58 5.44
N LEU A 42 17.29 8.83 5.32
CA LEU A 42 18.72 9.15 5.21
C LEU A 42 19.49 8.71 6.47
N TRP A 43 18.96 9.02 7.66
CA TRP A 43 19.52 8.58 8.93
C TRP A 43 19.59 7.05 9.02
N PHE A 44 18.55 6.34 8.58
CA PHE A 44 18.52 4.89 8.59
C PHE A 44 19.58 4.30 7.65
N VAL A 45 19.72 4.83 6.44
CA VAL A 45 20.73 4.38 5.47
C VAL A 45 22.14 4.52 6.05
N GLU A 46 22.45 5.67 6.67
CA GLU A 46 23.75 5.91 7.32
C GLU A 46 24.01 4.92 8.46
N ASN A 47 23.02 4.71 9.34
CA ASN A 47 23.16 3.77 10.46
C ASN A 47 23.25 2.32 10.00
N ALA A 48 22.48 1.93 8.99
CA ALA A 48 22.50 0.58 8.45
C ALA A 48 23.85 0.23 7.84
N GLN A 49 24.51 1.21 7.19
CA GLN A 49 25.89 1.04 6.72
C GLN A 49 26.90 1.00 7.87
N ALA A 50 26.76 1.88 8.88
CA ALA A 50 27.67 1.91 10.03
C ALA A 50 27.62 0.64 10.89
N THR A 51 26.46 -0.04 10.92
CA THR A 51 26.23 -1.28 11.68
C THR A 51 26.43 -2.55 10.86
N ALA A 52 26.88 -2.43 9.60
CA ALA A 52 27.00 -3.53 8.64
C ALA A 52 25.70 -4.33 8.44
N LEU A 53 24.55 -3.69 8.65
CA LEU A 53 23.22 -4.29 8.45
C LEU A 53 22.86 -4.37 6.96
N LEU A 54 23.40 -3.47 6.14
CA LEU A 54 23.25 -3.47 4.70
C LEU A 54 24.62 -3.37 4.01
N PRO A 55 24.78 -4.00 2.84
CA PRO A 55 25.98 -3.85 2.05
C PRO A 55 26.16 -2.41 1.55
N SER A 56 27.41 -1.98 1.39
CA SER A 56 27.76 -0.63 0.92
C SER A 56 27.58 -0.46 -0.59
N THR A 57 27.44 -1.55 -1.35
CA THR A 57 27.27 -1.52 -2.80
C THR A 57 25.94 -2.13 -3.22
N LEU A 58 25.30 -1.53 -4.24
CA LEU A 58 24.03 -2.04 -4.80
C LEU A 58 24.19 -3.41 -5.47
N GLY A 59 25.40 -3.75 -5.94
CA GLY A 59 25.66 -5.04 -6.57
C GLY A 59 25.60 -6.22 -5.61
N GLU A 60 25.85 -5.97 -4.31
CA GLU A 60 25.80 -6.95 -3.23
C GLU A 60 24.43 -7.05 -2.56
N PHE A 61 23.47 -6.21 -2.93
CA PHE A 61 22.11 -6.30 -2.42
C PHE A 61 21.49 -7.64 -2.81
N THR A 62 20.90 -8.30 -1.82
CA THR A 62 20.13 -9.53 -2.00
C THR A 62 18.65 -9.20 -1.84
N VAL A 63 17.77 -10.13 -2.22
CA VAL A 63 16.34 -9.98 -1.94
C VAL A 63 16.11 -9.90 -0.42
N GLY A 64 16.87 -10.67 0.37
CA GLY A 64 16.83 -10.59 1.83
C GLY A 64 17.19 -9.21 2.39
N TYR A 65 18.26 -8.58 1.87
CA TYR A 65 18.63 -7.22 2.27
C TYR A 65 17.57 -6.20 1.82
N LEU A 66 16.98 -6.36 0.64
CA LEU A 66 15.93 -5.47 0.14
C LEU A 66 14.67 -5.52 1.03
N ILE A 67 14.22 -6.72 1.39
CA ILE A 67 13.07 -6.89 2.28
C ILE A 67 13.37 -6.38 3.69
N THR A 68 14.56 -6.69 4.21
CA THR A 68 15.00 -6.18 5.52
C THR A 68 15.05 -4.65 5.53
N PHE A 69 15.61 -4.04 4.48
CA PHE A 69 15.65 -2.59 4.28
C PHE A 69 14.24 -2.00 4.30
N ILE A 70 13.32 -2.50 3.45
CA ILE A 70 11.96 -1.99 3.35
C ILE A 70 11.22 -2.10 4.69
N LEU A 71 11.31 -3.25 5.36
CA LEU A 71 10.65 -3.46 6.65
C LEU A 71 11.17 -2.52 7.73
N HIS A 72 12.49 -2.32 7.81
CA HIS A 72 13.08 -1.42 8.79
C HIS A 72 12.78 0.04 8.48
N VAL A 73 12.79 0.45 7.21
CA VAL A 73 12.37 1.80 6.80
C VAL A 73 10.93 2.04 7.22
N ILE A 74 9.99 1.16 6.86
CA ILE A 74 8.58 1.29 7.25
C ILE A 74 8.44 1.34 8.78
N PHE A 75 9.15 0.47 9.49
CA PHE A 75 9.12 0.44 10.96
C PHE A 75 9.59 1.77 11.56
N TRP A 76 10.75 2.28 11.13
CA TRP A 76 11.31 3.52 11.64
C TRP A 76 10.52 4.75 11.21
N GLU A 77 10.00 4.79 9.99
CA GLU A 77 9.09 5.85 9.54
C GLU A 77 7.81 5.85 10.36
N LEU A 78 7.20 4.69 10.62
CA LEU A 78 5.99 4.61 11.44
C LEU A 78 6.26 5.01 12.91
N LEU A 79 7.41 4.62 13.45
CA LEU A 79 7.83 4.94 14.81
C LEU A 79 8.14 6.43 14.97
N PHE A 80 9.02 6.99 14.12
CA PHE A 80 9.51 8.35 14.27
C PHE A 80 8.65 9.41 13.59
N VAL A 81 7.93 9.08 12.52
CA VAL A 81 7.06 10.02 11.79
C VAL A 81 5.61 9.71 12.08
N GLY A 82 5.20 8.46 11.92
CA GLY A 82 3.81 8.02 12.13
C GLY A 82 3.30 8.36 13.53
N SER A 83 4.10 8.19 14.58
CA SER A 83 3.71 8.46 15.97
C SER A 83 3.19 9.88 16.19
N TRP A 84 3.97 10.91 15.86
CA TRP A 84 3.55 12.30 16.11
C TRP A 84 2.64 12.83 15.01
N VAL A 85 2.81 12.41 13.74
CA VAL A 85 1.91 12.83 12.65
C VAL A 85 0.49 12.37 12.93
N LEU A 86 0.30 11.13 13.39
CA LEU A 86 -1.02 10.61 13.74
C LEU A 86 -1.66 11.42 14.86
N VAL A 87 -0.91 11.77 15.91
CA VAL A 87 -1.42 12.62 17.01
C VAL A 87 -1.82 14.01 16.50
N ILE A 88 -0.97 14.68 15.71
CA ILE A 88 -1.27 16.01 15.16
C ILE A 88 -2.50 15.98 14.26
N VAL A 89 -2.58 15.00 13.35
CA VAL A 89 -3.72 14.85 12.43
C VAL A 89 -5.00 14.61 13.21
N VAL A 90 -4.99 13.72 14.22
CA VAL A 90 -6.16 13.44 15.06
C VAL A 90 -6.61 14.71 15.81
N VAL A 91 -5.69 15.47 16.40
CA VAL A 91 -6.03 16.71 17.13
C VAL A 91 -6.61 17.78 16.19
N ILE A 92 -5.98 18.00 15.03
CA ILE A 92 -6.47 18.95 14.02
C ILE A 92 -7.85 18.52 13.53
N TYR A 93 -8.04 17.22 13.24
CA TYR A 93 -9.29 16.66 12.78
C TYR A 93 -10.40 16.81 13.83
N LEU A 94 -10.17 16.42 15.08
CA LEU A 94 -11.18 16.56 16.15
C LEU A 94 -11.58 18.03 16.38
N LYS A 95 -10.59 18.94 16.37
CA LYS A 95 -10.82 20.39 16.52
C LYS A 95 -11.59 20.96 15.33
N TRP A 96 -11.34 20.46 14.13
CA TRP A 96 -12.08 20.82 12.92
C TRP A 96 -13.51 20.27 12.95
N TYR A 97 -13.66 18.98 13.25
CA TYR A 97 -14.94 18.26 13.31
C TYR A 97 -15.90 18.84 14.34
N SER A 98 -15.37 19.39 15.44
CA SER A 98 -16.16 20.09 16.46
C SER A 98 -16.69 21.46 16.01
N LYS A 99 -16.15 22.04 14.92
CA LYS A 99 -16.57 23.34 14.38
C LYS A 99 -17.54 23.24 13.19
N LEU A 100 -17.85 22.03 12.73
CA LEU A 100 -18.76 21.82 11.60
C LEU A 100 -20.23 21.82 12.06
N PRO A 101 -21.15 22.47 11.33
CA PRO A 101 -22.59 22.44 11.63
C PRO A 101 -23.16 21.02 11.48
N GLU A 102 -24.20 20.69 12.25
CA GLU A 102 -24.76 19.32 12.35
C GLU A 102 -25.21 18.71 11.01
N GLU A 103 -25.60 19.57 10.08
CA GLU A 103 -26.02 19.24 8.70
C GLU A 103 -24.86 18.71 7.84
N GLU A 104 -23.60 19.09 8.11
CA GLU A 104 -22.40 18.54 7.47
C GLU A 104 -21.81 17.34 8.23
N ARG A 105 -22.10 17.20 9.53
CA ARG A 105 -21.66 16.07 10.38
C ARG A 105 -22.37 14.76 10.04
N LEU A 106 -23.62 14.86 9.56
CA LEU A 106 -24.46 13.77 9.06
C LEU A 106 -24.20 13.47 7.57
N GLY A 107 -23.05 13.89 7.04
CA GLY A 107 -22.58 13.44 5.74
C GLY A 107 -22.57 11.92 5.74
N LYS A 108 -23.62 11.32 5.14
CA LYS A 108 -23.75 9.88 4.90
C LYS A 108 -22.36 9.39 4.57
N THR A 109 -21.79 8.55 5.42
CA THR A 109 -20.62 7.78 5.07
C THR A 109 -21.02 7.01 3.82
N LYS A 110 -20.77 7.60 2.64
CA LYS A 110 -20.54 6.84 1.43
C LYS A 110 -19.34 6.02 1.84
N ARG A 111 -19.64 4.83 2.34
CA ARG A 111 -18.73 3.72 2.46
C ARG A 111 -18.08 3.70 1.09
N GLY A 112 -16.88 4.28 1.01
CA GLY A 112 -16.15 4.35 -0.23
C GLY A 112 -16.21 2.94 -0.79
N SER A 113 -16.59 2.82 -2.06
CA SER A 113 -16.48 1.55 -2.78
C SER A 113 -15.16 0.99 -2.35
N ARG A 114 -15.21 -0.13 -1.62
CA ARG A 114 -14.05 -0.85 -1.16
C ARG A 114 -13.27 -1.03 -2.46
N GLU A 115 -12.16 -0.30 -2.62
CA GLU A 115 -11.25 -0.56 -3.74
C GLU A 115 -11.04 -2.06 -3.65
N GLU A 116 -11.49 -2.77 -4.69
CA GLU A 116 -11.29 -4.19 -4.83
C GLU A 116 -9.78 -4.35 -4.82
N GLY A 117 -9.27 -4.61 -3.61
CA GLY A 117 -7.85 -4.65 -3.36
C GLY A 117 -7.27 -5.63 -4.35
N ASP A 118 -6.13 -5.25 -4.94
CA ASP A 118 -5.31 -6.10 -5.78
C ASP A 118 -4.72 -7.26 -4.96
N ALA A 119 -5.61 -8.09 -4.40
CA ALA A 119 -5.31 -9.23 -3.56
C ALA A 119 -4.59 -10.30 -4.38
N ILE A 120 -4.86 -10.35 -5.69
CA ILE A 120 -4.18 -11.23 -6.62
C ILE A 120 -2.72 -10.80 -6.79
N GLY A 121 -2.43 -9.51 -7.04
CA GLY A 121 -1.06 -8.99 -7.09
C GLY A 121 -0.30 -9.21 -5.79
N PHE A 122 -0.96 -8.95 -4.65
CA PHE A 122 -0.38 -9.22 -3.33
C PHE A 122 -0.04 -10.71 -3.12
N LEU A 123 -0.95 -11.63 -3.46
CA LEU A 123 -0.72 -13.07 -3.34
C LEU A 123 0.42 -13.55 -4.25
N ILE A 124 0.49 -13.06 -5.49
CA ILE A 124 1.59 -13.37 -6.42
C ILE A 124 2.92 -12.91 -5.82
N GLY A 125 2.97 -11.70 -5.25
CA GLY A 125 4.17 -11.20 -4.57
C GLY A 125 4.59 -12.06 -3.38
N VAL A 126 3.64 -12.51 -2.55
CA VAL A 126 3.92 -13.41 -1.41
C VAL A 126 4.44 -14.77 -1.89
N PHE A 127 3.80 -15.38 -2.88
CA PHE A 127 4.28 -16.65 -3.45
C PHE A 127 5.66 -16.52 -4.08
N TRP A 128 5.94 -15.39 -4.72
CA TRP A 128 7.25 -15.09 -5.29
C TRP A 128 8.34 -15.02 -4.22
N LEU A 129 8.07 -14.35 -3.10
CA LEU A 129 8.99 -14.31 -1.95
C LEU A 129 9.24 -15.72 -1.38
N ILE A 130 8.19 -16.55 -1.26
CA ILE A 130 8.32 -17.93 -0.80
C ILE A 130 9.20 -18.74 -1.75
N ILE A 131 9.01 -18.61 -3.07
CA ILE A 131 9.82 -19.32 -4.08
C ILE A 131 11.28 -18.89 -4.04
N ILE A 132 11.56 -17.60 -3.86
CA ILE A 132 12.94 -17.11 -3.73
C ILE A 132 13.60 -17.67 -2.47
N TRP A 133 12.84 -17.75 -1.38
CA TRP A 133 13.30 -18.35 -0.15
C TRP A 133 13.59 -19.84 -0.31
N THR A 134 12.67 -20.62 -0.89
CA THR A 134 12.87 -22.07 -1.09
C THR A 134 13.92 -22.41 -2.13
N SER A 135 14.16 -21.53 -3.12
CA SER A 135 15.19 -21.73 -4.14
C SER A 135 16.61 -21.35 -3.66
N GLY A 136 16.77 -20.92 -2.41
CA GLY A 136 18.06 -20.52 -1.84
C GLY A 136 18.62 -19.23 -2.46
N ARG A 137 17.83 -18.49 -3.22
CA ARG A 137 18.22 -17.24 -3.89
C ARG A 137 18.03 -16.01 -3.01
N TRP A 138 17.50 -16.21 -1.80
CA TRP A 138 17.23 -15.17 -0.81
C TRP A 138 18.47 -14.31 -0.49
N ASP A 139 19.61 -14.96 -0.29
CA ASP A 139 20.89 -14.32 0.03
C ASP A 139 21.82 -14.19 -1.20
N LEU A 140 21.30 -14.43 -2.41
CA LEU A 140 22.06 -14.29 -3.63
C LEU A 140 22.05 -12.82 -4.07
N ALA A 141 23.23 -12.23 -4.21
CA ALA A 141 23.42 -10.84 -4.63
C ALA A 141 22.84 -10.60 -6.02
N PHE A 142 22.18 -9.46 -6.26
CA PHE A 142 21.51 -9.15 -7.53
C PHE A 142 22.45 -9.19 -8.73
N ASN A 143 23.74 -8.91 -8.56
CA ASN A 143 24.73 -9.04 -9.63
C ASN A 143 24.87 -10.50 -10.14
N ALA A 144 24.58 -11.50 -9.31
CA ALA A 144 24.59 -12.90 -9.70
C ALA A 144 23.26 -13.38 -10.32
N TRP A 145 22.23 -12.53 -10.38
CA TRP A 145 20.95 -12.88 -10.97
C TRP A 145 20.97 -12.65 -12.48
N THR A 146 20.55 -13.65 -13.25
CA THR A 146 20.27 -13.46 -14.67
C THR A 146 18.85 -12.94 -14.89
N LEU A 147 18.62 -12.23 -16.00
CA LEU A 147 17.26 -11.80 -16.36
C LEU A 147 16.32 -13.01 -16.58
N THR A 148 16.86 -14.10 -17.12
CA THR A 148 16.16 -15.37 -17.27
C THR A 148 15.73 -15.93 -15.92
N ASP A 149 16.62 -15.93 -14.94
CA ASP A 149 16.34 -16.36 -13.57
C ASP A 149 15.24 -15.53 -12.91
N TRP A 150 15.29 -14.22 -13.08
CA TRP A 150 14.28 -13.32 -12.58
C TRP A 150 12.91 -13.58 -13.22
N VAL A 151 12.84 -13.64 -14.55
CA VAL A 151 11.57 -13.89 -15.27
C VAL A 151 10.98 -15.25 -14.94
N ILE A 152 11.80 -16.31 -14.89
CA ILE A 152 11.33 -17.66 -14.53
C ILE A 152 10.80 -17.68 -13.09
N SER A 153 11.44 -16.98 -12.14
CA SER A 153 10.95 -16.93 -10.76
C SER A 153 9.55 -16.30 -10.65
N TRP A 154 9.28 -15.24 -11.41
CA TRP A 154 7.97 -14.60 -11.49
C TRP A 154 6.93 -15.49 -12.17
N LEU A 155 7.28 -16.12 -13.31
CA LEU A 155 6.39 -17.09 -13.97
C LEU A 155 6.07 -18.28 -13.07
N THR A 156 7.04 -18.76 -12.30
CA THR A 156 6.85 -19.84 -11.32
C THR A 156 5.88 -19.40 -10.22
N ALA A 157 6.00 -18.17 -9.71
CA ALA A 157 5.09 -17.62 -8.71
C ALA A 157 3.65 -17.53 -9.20
N VAL A 158 3.46 -16.97 -10.40
CA VAL A 158 2.15 -16.92 -11.06
C VAL A 158 1.60 -18.33 -11.26
N GLY A 159 2.44 -19.27 -11.72
CA GLY A 159 2.09 -20.68 -11.88
C GLY A 159 1.56 -21.30 -10.59
N TRP A 160 2.23 -21.09 -9.45
CA TRP A 160 1.76 -21.59 -8.16
C TRP A 160 0.44 -20.96 -7.70
N VAL A 161 0.21 -19.67 -7.96
CA VAL A 161 -1.09 -19.02 -7.68
C VAL A 161 -2.21 -19.67 -8.51
N PHE A 162 -1.97 -19.93 -9.80
CA PHE A 162 -2.92 -20.66 -10.65
C PHE A 162 -3.15 -22.09 -10.20
N VAL A 163 -2.14 -22.79 -9.70
CA VAL A 163 -2.30 -24.16 -9.18
C VAL A 163 -3.14 -24.14 -7.89
N VAL A 164 -2.79 -23.26 -6.94
CA VAL A 164 -3.42 -23.22 -5.60
C VAL A 164 -4.85 -22.70 -5.67
N PHE A 165 -5.13 -21.68 -6.48
CA PHE A 165 -6.47 -21.07 -6.57
C PHE A 165 -7.25 -21.52 -7.81
N GLY A 166 -6.58 -21.74 -8.94
CA GLY A 166 -7.24 -22.13 -10.19
C GLY A 166 -7.82 -23.54 -10.16
N ILE A 167 -7.17 -24.50 -9.49
CA ILE A 167 -7.71 -25.87 -9.36
C ILE A 167 -9.01 -25.87 -8.54
N PRO A 168 -9.06 -25.26 -7.32
CA PRO A 168 -10.31 -25.16 -6.57
C PRO A 168 -11.43 -24.44 -7.32
N ILE A 169 -11.12 -23.34 -8.03
CA ILE A 169 -12.10 -22.60 -8.83
C ILE A 169 -12.65 -23.47 -9.96
N ALA A 170 -11.78 -24.21 -10.67
CA ALA A 170 -12.22 -25.11 -11.74
C ALA A 170 -13.11 -26.23 -11.22
N ILE A 171 -12.77 -26.83 -10.07
CA ILE A 171 -13.59 -27.88 -9.43
C ILE A 171 -14.95 -27.31 -9.01
N TYR A 172 -14.97 -26.12 -8.40
CA TYR A 172 -16.21 -25.44 -8.02
C TYR A 172 -17.09 -25.16 -9.26
N PHE A 173 -16.50 -24.68 -10.35
CA PHE A 173 -17.21 -24.37 -11.59
C PHE A 173 -17.80 -25.62 -12.26
N ILE A 174 -17.03 -26.71 -12.28
CA ILE A 174 -17.50 -28.02 -12.79
C ILE A 174 -18.64 -28.56 -11.91
N TYR A 175 -18.51 -28.48 -10.58
CA TYR A 175 -19.57 -28.88 -9.65
C TYR A 175 -20.85 -28.07 -9.85
N TRP A 176 -20.71 -26.75 -10.03
CA TRP A 176 -21.84 -25.84 -10.25
C TRP A 176 -22.60 -26.17 -11.54
N ILE A 177 -21.90 -26.33 -12.67
CA ILE A 177 -22.50 -26.74 -13.96
C ILE A 177 -23.23 -28.09 -13.84
N VAL A 178 -22.62 -29.05 -13.15
CA VAL A 178 -23.23 -30.38 -12.95
C VAL A 178 -24.48 -30.29 -12.07
N ASN A 179 -24.53 -29.37 -11.11
CA ASN A 179 -25.68 -29.20 -10.23
C ASN A 179 -26.85 -28.48 -10.92
N GLU A 180 -26.59 -27.49 -11.77
CA GLU A 180 -27.63 -26.83 -12.58
C GLU A 180 -28.30 -27.82 -13.53
N ARG A 181 -27.52 -28.69 -14.16
CA ARG A 181 -28.03 -29.76 -15.04
C ARG A 181 -28.93 -30.78 -14.34
N LYS A 182 -28.85 -30.92 -13.02
CA LYS A 182 -29.70 -31.82 -12.22
C LYS A 182 -31.02 -31.20 -11.78
N GLN A 183 -31.16 -29.88 -11.85
CA GLN A 183 -32.41 -29.19 -11.50
C GLN A 183 -33.38 -29.07 -12.69
N GLU A 184 -32.91 -29.31 -13.91
CA GLU A 184 -33.72 -29.28 -15.14
C GLU A 184 -34.30 -30.66 -15.55
N THR A 185 -34.00 -31.73 -14.80
CA THR A 185 -34.55 -33.09 -15.03
C THR A 185 -35.48 -33.50 -13.89
#